data_AF-A0ABD5W3E4-F1
#
_entry.id   AF-A0ABD5W3E4-F1
#
_cell.length_a   1.000
_cell.length_b   1.000
_cell.length_c   1.000
_cell.angle_alpha   90.00
_cell.angle_beta   90.00
_cell.angle_gamma   90.00
#
_symmetry.space_group_name_H-M   'P 1'
#
loop_
_entity.id
_entity.type
_entity.pdbx_description
1 polymer ?
#
loop_
_entity_poly.entity_id
_entity_poly.type
_entity_poly.pdbx_seq_one_letter_code
_entity_poly.pdbx_strand_id
1 'polypeptide(L)'
;MTRREHDGPPETVVDKLARRAWRGFSDFLRKILGRYYAPFSRNLIALVLLIGGWAVTDSSPASKARNNSCWLLHSSSSQRSGLSIGLNNVGGTQMGDSRRSPGFYGARVESWVLDHYDLERNYDEIHGARMDAEVPENGQPVEIKAVARNRRGGRADQSRFKIWRDQHAALAKANGYYVFVVYQLQADGIRVTNSRSVRAGSLNIDWYGETQPRGTEQAELPASELF
;
A
#
# COMPACT_ATOMS: atom_id res chain seq x y z
N MET A 1 33.98 19.64 31.92
CA MET A 1 33.52 19.64 30.52
C MET A 1 32.03 19.32 30.50
N THR A 2 31.17 20.33 30.49
CA THR A 2 29.71 20.17 30.43
C THR A 2 29.25 20.25 28.98
N ARG A 3 28.78 19.12 28.45
CA ARG A 3 28.20 18.98 27.11
C ARG A 3 26.86 19.71 27.09
N ARG A 4 26.74 20.80 26.33
CA ARG A 4 25.46 21.47 26.07
C ARG A 4 24.66 20.60 25.11
N GLU A 5 23.53 20.07 25.58
CA GLU A 5 22.50 19.49 24.72
C GLU A 5 21.85 20.61 23.91
N HIS A 6 21.78 20.41 22.61
CA HIS A 6 21.27 21.37 21.64
C HIS A 6 19.84 20.93 21.29
N ASP A 7 18.88 21.33 22.11
CA ASP A 7 17.47 21.14 21.81
C ASP A 7 17.09 22.06 20.65
N GLY A 8 16.83 21.48 19.49
CA GLY A 8 16.23 22.18 18.36
C GLY A 8 14.80 22.61 18.71
N PRO A 9 14.28 23.67 18.05
CA PRO A 9 12.92 24.14 18.33
C PRO A 9 11.90 23.02 18.08
N PRO A 10 10.86 22.92 18.92
CA PRO A 10 9.82 21.91 18.75
C PRO A 10 9.13 22.12 17.40
N GLU A 11 9.12 21.04 16.63
CA GLU A 11 8.54 20.99 15.32
C GLU A 11 7.06 21.35 15.34
N THR A 12 6.66 22.28 14.47
CA THR A 12 5.32 22.85 14.52
C THR A 12 4.29 21.91 13.85
N VAL A 13 3.01 22.08 14.21
CA VAL A 13 1.90 21.40 13.52
C VAL A 13 1.90 21.71 12.01
N VAL A 14 2.36 22.90 11.64
CA VAL A 14 2.49 23.33 10.24
C VAL A 14 3.57 22.52 9.52
N ASP A 15 4.70 22.24 10.16
CA ASP A 15 5.77 21.41 9.59
C ASP A 15 5.29 19.97 9.34
N LYS A 16 4.49 19.42 10.26
CA LYS A 16 3.89 18.08 10.12
C LYS A 16 2.89 18.04 8.96
N LEU A 17 2.05 19.05 8.82
CA LEU A 17 1.08 19.16 7.72
C LEU A 17 1.78 19.39 6.37
N ALA A 18 2.81 20.24 6.32
CA ALA A 18 3.60 20.49 5.12
C ALA A 18 4.33 19.23 4.65
N ARG A 19 4.93 18.45 5.56
CA ARG A 19 5.50 17.15 5.21
C ARG A 19 4.47 16.14 4.75
N ARG A 20 3.27 16.12 5.35
CA ARG A 20 2.18 15.21 4.92
C ARG A 20 1.66 15.57 3.52
N ALA A 21 1.49 16.86 3.22
CA ALA A 21 1.11 17.33 1.90
C ALA A 21 2.19 17.05 0.84
N TRP A 22 3.45 17.31 1.17
CA TRP A 22 4.59 17.00 0.31
C TRP A 22 4.71 15.49 0.02
N ARG A 23 4.46 14.64 1.02
CA ARG A 23 4.46 13.18 0.87
C ARG A 23 3.34 12.68 -0.06
N GLY A 24 2.11 13.18 0.11
CA GLY A 24 1.01 12.86 -0.79
C GLY A 24 1.29 13.26 -2.25
N PHE A 25 1.95 14.41 -2.44
CA PHE A 25 2.37 14.89 -3.75
C PHE A 25 3.52 14.05 -4.36
N SER A 26 4.54 13.69 -3.56
CA SER A 26 5.65 12.84 -4.01
C SER A 26 5.16 11.44 -4.44
N ASP A 27 4.27 10.81 -3.68
CA ASP A 27 3.73 9.49 -4.03
C ASP A 27 2.82 9.52 -5.26
N PHE A 28 2.06 10.60 -5.43
CA PHE A 28 1.30 10.86 -6.65
C PHE A 28 2.23 11.00 -7.87
N LEU A 29 3.31 11.77 -7.73
CA LEU A 29 4.32 11.90 -8.78
C LEU A 29 5.02 10.57 -9.08
N ARG A 30 5.39 9.77 -8.08
CA ARG A 30 5.97 8.43 -8.30
C ARG A 30 4.99 7.49 -9.00
N LYS A 31 3.69 7.56 -8.70
CA LYS A 31 2.66 6.76 -9.39
C LYS A 31 2.43 7.18 -10.84
N ILE A 32 2.50 8.48 -11.14
CA ILE A 32 2.36 8.99 -12.51
C ILE A 32 3.63 8.72 -13.32
N LEU A 33 4.79 9.08 -12.78
CA LEU A 33 6.06 9.03 -13.49
C LEU A 33 6.66 7.62 -13.52
N GLY A 34 6.45 6.81 -12.48
CA GLY A 34 6.85 5.40 -12.44
C GLY A 34 6.08 4.51 -13.41
N ARG A 35 4.97 5.02 -14.00
CA ARG A 35 4.26 4.34 -15.09
C ARG A 35 4.88 4.59 -16.46
N TYR A 36 5.77 5.56 -16.59
CA TYR A 36 6.30 5.99 -17.89
C TYR A 36 7.83 5.97 -18.02
N TYR A 37 8.63 5.95 -16.95
CA TYR A 37 10.09 5.94 -17.10
C TYR A 37 10.85 5.23 -15.97
N ALA A 38 11.75 4.31 -16.37
CA ALA A 38 12.99 3.97 -15.67
C ALA A 38 14.07 3.72 -16.76
N PRO A 39 15.36 4.11 -16.60
CA PRO A 39 16.00 4.92 -15.55
C PRO A 39 16.59 6.24 -16.09
N PHE A 40 16.35 7.39 -15.45
CA PHE A 40 17.21 8.57 -15.65
C PHE A 40 17.31 9.41 -14.38
N SER A 41 18.50 9.98 -14.19
CA SER A 41 19.12 10.41 -12.94
C SER A 41 18.52 11.67 -12.27
N ARG A 42 18.98 11.91 -11.04
CA ARG A 42 18.65 12.93 -10.02
C ARG A 42 18.49 14.41 -10.47
N ASN A 43 18.58 14.75 -11.75
CA ASN A 43 18.59 16.14 -12.24
C ASN A 43 17.22 16.73 -12.59
N LEU A 44 16.13 15.94 -12.65
CA LEU A 44 14.81 16.45 -13.05
C LEU A 44 14.06 17.20 -11.93
N ILE A 45 14.37 16.91 -10.66
CA ILE A 45 13.73 17.58 -9.51
C ILE A 45 14.15 19.06 -9.42
N ALA A 46 15.36 19.40 -9.88
CA ALA A 46 15.81 20.79 -9.96
C ALA A 46 15.08 21.61 -11.04
N LEU A 47 14.58 20.97 -12.10
CA LEU A 47 13.89 21.65 -13.20
C LEU A 47 12.45 22.06 -12.83
N VAL A 48 11.77 21.30 -11.96
CA VAL A 48 10.42 21.63 -11.48
C VAL A 48 10.43 22.78 -10.48
N LEU A 49 11.53 22.98 -9.74
CA LEU A 49 11.71 24.11 -8.83
C LEU A 49 11.90 25.46 -9.53
N LEU A 50 12.18 25.48 -10.84
CA LEU A 50 12.39 26.71 -11.62
C LEU A 50 11.09 27.26 -12.27
N ILE A 51 10.01 26.47 -12.32
CA ILE A 51 8.77 26.84 -13.03
C ILE A 51 7.64 27.26 -12.07
N GLY A 52 7.69 26.84 -10.79
CA GLY A 52 6.61 27.12 -9.81
C GLY A 52 6.64 28.50 -9.15
N GLY A 53 7.59 29.36 -9.52
CA GLY A 53 7.89 30.60 -8.82
C GLY A 53 7.10 31.84 -9.23
N TRP A 54 5.89 31.75 -9.79
CA TRP A 54 5.04 32.93 -10.04
C TRP A 54 3.56 32.54 -10.02
N ALA A 55 2.84 32.85 -8.95
CA ALA A 55 1.42 33.23 -8.97
C ALA A 55 0.90 33.47 -7.54
N VAL A 56 1.18 34.65 -6.99
CA VAL A 56 0.27 35.30 -6.05
C VAL A 56 0.03 36.70 -6.61
N THR A 57 -1.11 36.90 -7.25
CA THR A 57 -1.88 38.14 -7.11
C THR A 57 -3.35 37.86 -7.45
N ASP A 58 -4.16 38.60 -6.72
CA ASP A 58 -5.59 38.56 -6.53
C ASP A 58 -6.36 39.23 -7.68
N SER A 59 -7.59 38.78 -7.94
CA SER A 59 -8.81 39.58 -8.24
C SER A 59 -9.88 38.82 -9.04
N SER A 60 -11.06 38.71 -8.44
CA SER A 60 -12.37 38.52 -9.09
C SER A 60 -13.01 39.90 -9.38
N PRO A 61 -14.24 40.05 -9.93
CA PRO A 61 -15.02 39.25 -10.89
C PRO A 61 -15.62 40.13 -12.04
N ALA A 62 -16.25 39.55 -13.08
CA ALA A 62 -17.54 40.02 -13.66
C ALA A 62 -17.87 39.52 -15.10
N SER A 63 -19.10 39.00 -15.23
CA SER A 63 -20.11 39.30 -16.25
C SER A 63 -20.16 38.60 -17.64
N LYS A 64 -21.32 37.93 -17.84
CA LYS A 64 -22.34 38.07 -18.90
C LYS A 64 -22.17 37.49 -20.32
N ALA A 65 -23.35 37.02 -20.78
CA ALA A 65 -23.88 36.83 -22.16
C ALA A 65 -23.48 35.53 -22.85
N ARG A 66 -24.39 34.59 -23.20
CA ARG A 66 -25.68 34.55 -23.98
C ARG A 66 -25.46 34.06 -25.41
N ASN A 67 -26.39 33.18 -25.81
CA ASN A 67 -26.91 32.85 -27.15
C ASN A 67 -26.21 31.74 -27.96
N ASN A 68 -26.91 30.62 -28.21
CA ASN A 68 -27.72 30.24 -29.41
C ASN A 68 -26.79 29.56 -30.45
N SER A 69 -27.09 28.48 -31.19
CA SER A 69 -28.31 27.88 -31.74
C SER A 69 -27.92 26.44 -32.18
N CYS A 70 -28.77 25.43 -32.06
CA CYS A 70 -29.63 24.90 -33.12
C CYS A 70 -28.90 24.54 -34.44
N TRP A 71 -28.75 23.22 -34.69
CA TRP A 71 -28.94 22.61 -36.01
C TRP A 71 -29.57 21.22 -35.83
N LEU A 72 -30.72 21.06 -36.48
CA LEU A 72 -31.49 19.85 -36.72
C LEU A 72 -31.32 19.49 -38.21
N LEU A 73 -31.34 18.20 -38.55
CA LEU A 73 -31.86 17.55 -39.79
C LEU A 73 -31.53 16.05 -39.65
N HIS A 74 -32.47 15.14 -39.33
CA HIS A 74 -33.37 14.38 -40.23
C HIS A 74 -32.63 13.81 -41.47
N SER A 75 -32.65 12.51 -41.75
CA SER A 75 -33.84 11.77 -42.20
C SER A 75 -33.54 10.26 -42.42
N SER A 76 -34.46 9.41 -41.92
CA SER A 76 -35.13 8.23 -42.55
C SER A 76 -34.30 7.11 -43.25
N SER A 77 -34.68 5.84 -43.39
CA SER A 77 -35.77 4.93 -42.94
C SER A 77 -35.55 3.57 -43.67
N SER A 78 -36.35 2.53 -43.32
CA SER A 78 -36.58 1.24 -44.04
C SER A 78 -35.63 0.10 -43.66
N GLN A 79 -36.01 -0.95 -42.91
CA GLN A 79 -37.03 -2.03 -43.03
C GLN A 79 -36.46 -3.38 -43.56
N ARG A 80 -36.76 -4.42 -42.76
CA ARG A 80 -37.19 -5.81 -43.07
C ARG A 80 -36.20 -6.98 -43.11
N SER A 81 -36.66 -8.01 -42.37
CA SER A 81 -36.59 -9.48 -42.52
C SER A 81 -35.20 -10.13 -42.53
N GLY A 82 -34.88 -11.15 -41.74
CA GLY A 82 -35.65 -12.12 -40.96
C GLY A 82 -35.10 -13.51 -41.30
N LEU A 83 -34.68 -14.32 -40.32
CA LEU A 83 -34.67 -15.79 -40.37
C LEU A 83 -34.28 -16.37 -39.00
N SER A 84 -35.08 -17.31 -38.52
CA SER A 84 -34.94 -18.08 -37.28
C SER A 84 -34.08 -19.34 -37.47
N ILE A 85 -33.35 -19.76 -36.43
CA ILE A 85 -32.89 -21.11 -36.00
C ILE A 85 -31.86 -20.82 -34.89
N GLY A 86 -31.79 -21.36 -33.70
CA GLY A 86 -32.44 -22.43 -32.96
C GLY A 86 -31.51 -22.76 -31.78
N LEU A 87 -32.09 -23.01 -30.60
CA LEU A 87 -31.53 -23.84 -29.51
C LEU A 87 -30.22 -23.40 -28.82
N ASN A 88 -30.37 -22.82 -27.62
CA ASN A 88 -29.80 -23.28 -26.34
C ASN A 88 -29.54 -22.09 -25.40
N ASN A 89 -30.61 -21.68 -24.73
CA ASN A 89 -30.52 -20.79 -23.59
C ASN A 89 -30.38 -21.65 -22.31
N VAL A 90 -29.15 -21.96 -21.94
CA VAL A 90 -28.75 -22.07 -20.52
C VAL A 90 -27.37 -21.42 -20.37
N GLY A 91 -27.26 -20.18 -20.83
CA GLY A 91 -26.17 -19.29 -20.49
C GLY A 91 -26.33 -18.82 -19.05
N GLY A 92 -26.19 -19.74 -18.10
CA GLY A 92 -25.87 -19.39 -16.73
C GLY A 92 -24.46 -18.82 -16.73
N THR A 93 -24.32 -17.54 -17.03
CA THR A 93 -23.11 -16.79 -16.72
C THR A 93 -22.93 -16.93 -15.21
N GLN A 94 -22.09 -17.89 -14.80
CA GLN A 94 -21.54 -17.88 -13.46
C GLN A 94 -20.94 -16.49 -13.29
N MET A 95 -21.55 -15.69 -12.41
CA MET A 95 -20.92 -14.50 -11.86
C MET A 95 -19.62 -15.00 -11.22
N GLY A 96 -18.55 -14.98 -12.01
CA GLY A 96 -17.24 -15.41 -11.60
C GLY A 96 -16.91 -14.66 -10.32
N ASP A 97 -16.59 -15.43 -9.29
CA ASP A 97 -16.25 -14.93 -7.97
C ASP A 97 -15.19 -13.83 -8.12
N SER A 98 -15.64 -12.57 -8.07
CA SER A 98 -14.83 -11.38 -8.34
C SER A 98 -13.93 -11.07 -7.15
N ARG A 99 -13.34 -12.10 -6.55
CA ARG A 99 -12.42 -12.01 -5.44
C ARG A 99 -11.14 -11.34 -5.92
N ARG A 100 -10.83 -10.19 -5.32
CA ARG A 100 -9.55 -9.51 -5.50
C ARG A 100 -8.40 -10.46 -5.12
N SER A 101 -7.24 -10.27 -5.74
CA SER A 101 -6.07 -11.11 -5.48
C SER A 101 -5.55 -10.96 -4.05
N PRO A 102 -4.85 -11.96 -3.49
CA PRO A 102 -4.19 -11.83 -2.19
C PRO A 102 -3.25 -10.61 -2.11
N GLY A 103 -2.57 -10.28 -3.21
CA GLY A 103 -1.70 -9.10 -3.30
C GLY A 103 -2.45 -7.76 -3.16
N PHE A 104 -3.70 -7.67 -3.64
CA PHE A 104 -4.52 -6.47 -3.45
C PHE A 104 -4.78 -6.19 -1.97
N TYR A 105 -5.16 -7.22 -1.21
CA TYR A 105 -5.41 -7.07 0.22
C TYR A 105 -4.11 -6.88 1.01
N GLY A 106 -3.03 -7.57 0.64
CA GLY A 106 -1.70 -7.36 1.22
C GLY A 106 -1.26 -5.90 1.13
N ALA A 107 -1.33 -5.29 -0.06
CA ALA A 107 -0.97 -3.89 -0.26
C ALA A 107 -1.83 -2.92 0.56
N ARG A 108 -3.11 -3.24 0.79
CA ARG A 108 -3.99 -2.44 1.66
C ARG A 108 -3.60 -2.55 3.13
N VAL A 109 -3.23 -3.74 3.61
CA VAL A 109 -2.75 -3.91 4.98
C VAL A 109 -1.44 -3.16 5.18
N GLU A 110 -0.48 -3.30 4.26
CA GLU A 110 0.78 -2.57 4.33
C GLU A 110 0.54 -1.06 4.37
N SER A 111 -0.32 -0.52 3.50
CA SER A 111 -0.64 0.91 3.51
C SER A 111 -1.25 1.36 4.84
N TRP A 112 -2.12 0.54 5.42
CA TRP A 112 -2.69 0.81 6.75
C TRP A 112 -1.62 0.80 7.84
N VAL A 113 -0.68 -0.15 7.81
CA VAL A 113 0.41 -0.23 8.79
C VAL A 113 1.33 0.98 8.72
N LEU A 114 1.72 1.38 7.50
CA LEU A 114 2.59 2.54 7.30
C LEU A 114 1.98 3.82 7.89
N ASP A 115 0.68 4.07 7.65
CA ASP A 115 -0.02 5.22 8.22
C ASP A 115 -0.28 5.08 9.73
N HIS A 116 -0.61 3.87 10.21
CA HIS A 116 -0.98 3.65 11.62
C HIS A 116 0.21 3.65 12.59
N TYR A 117 1.39 3.22 12.13
CA TYR A 117 2.62 3.14 12.93
C TYR A 117 3.64 4.22 12.58
N ASP A 118 3.26 5.21 11.75
CA ASP A 118 4.13 6.29 11.26
C ASP A 118 5.43 5.77 10.63
N LEU A 119 5.32 4.74 9.78
CA LEU A 119 6.46 4.08 9.13
C LEU A 119 6.61 4.51 7.68
N GLU A 120 7.84 4.42 7.18
CA GLU A 120 8.13 4.61 5.77
C GLU A 120 8.45 3.27 5.10
N ARG A 121 7.99 3.13 3.86
CA ARG A 121 8.25 1.93 3.07
C ARG A 121 9.72 1.91 2.68
N ASN A 122 10.39 0.82 3.03
CA ASN A 122 11.76 0.56 2.64
C ASN A 122 11.81 -0.79 1.92
N TYR A 123 12.72 -0.95 0.97
CA TYR A 123 12.99 -2.21 0.29
C TYR A 123 14.49 -2.56 0.27
N ASP A 124 15.28 -1.81 1.03
CA ASP A 124 16.70 -2.04 1.17
C ASP A 124 16.95 -3.38 1.84
N GLU A 125 18.04 -4.01 1.43
CA GLU A 125 18.46 -5.29 1.95
C GLU A 125 19.34 -5.07 3.18
N ILE A 126 18.93 -5.65 4.30
CA ILE A 126 19.70 -5.69 5.53
C ILE A 126 20.12 -7.13 5.81
N HIS A 127 21.42 -7.36 5.96
CA HIS A 127 21.97 -8.68 6.27
C HIS A 127 21.46 -9.82 5.35
N GLY A 128 21.24 -9.54 4.05
CA GLY A 128 20.77 -10.55 3.09
C GLY A 128 19.25 -10.68 2.98
N ALA A 129 18.46 -9.87 3.71
CA ALA A 129 17.00 -9.92 3.66
C ALA A 129 16.40 -8.52 3.50
N ARG A 130 15.35 -8.42 2.68
CA ARG A 130 14.54 -7.20 2.56
C ARG A 130 13.50 -7.15 3.68
N MET A 131 13.27 -5.95 4.16
CA MET A 131 12.21 -5.61 5.11
C MET A 131 11.17 -4.73 4.42
N ASP A 132 9.96 -4.67 4.96
CA ASP A 132 8.84 -3.95 4.33
C ASP A 132 8.85 -2.44 4.61
N ALA A 133 9.42 -2.05 5.75
CA ALA A 133 9.36 -0.69 6.25
C ALA A 133 10.52 -0.36 7.19
N GLU A 134 10.62 0.91 7.56
CA GLU A 134 11.52 1.41 8.58
C GLU A 134 10.89 2.56 9.37
N VAL A 135 11.43 2.80 10.55
CA VAL A 135 11.13 3.99 11.35
C VAL A 135 11.90 5.18 10.75
N PRO A 136 11.22 6.25 10.29
CA PRO A 136 11.88 7.33 9.56
C PRO A 136 12.97 8.06 10.36
N GLU A 137 12.80 8.17 11.68
CA GLU A 137 13.69 8.93 12.54
C GLU A 137 15.05 8.25 12.77
N ASN A 138 15.10 6.92 12.74
CA ASN A 138 16.29 6.17 13.13
C ASN A 138 16.65 5.01 12.18
N GLY A 139 15.89 4.79 11.10
CA GLY A 139 16.08 3.72 10.14
C GLY A 139 15.88 2.32 10.73
N GLN A 140 15.22 2.19 11.88
CA GLN A 140 15.02 0.89 12.51
C GLN A 140 14.12 0.04 11.62
N PRO A 141 14.57 -1.16 11.19
CA PRO A 141 13.85 -1.95 10.20
C PRO A 141 12.61 -2.60 10.79
N VAL A 142 11.57 -2.71 9.96
CA VAL A 142 10.26 -3.26 10.30
C VAL A 142 9.80 -4.24 9.24
N GLU A 143 9.38 -5.43 9.69
CA GLU A 143 8.75 -6.44 8.84
C GLU A 143 7.25 -6.52 9.14
N ILE A 144 6.40 -6.53 8.11
CA ILE A 144 4.95 -6.55 8.25
C ILE A 144 4.44 -7.96 7.97
N LYS A 145 3.75 -8.56 8.94
CA LYS A 145 3.09 -9.85 8.78
C LYS A 145 1.60 -9.70 8.98
N ALA A 146 0.82 -10.13 7.98
CA ALA A 146 -0.63 -9.97 7.98
C ALA A 146 -1.35 -11.29 7.71
N VAL A 147 -2.46 -11.52 8.40
CA VAL A 147 -3.32 -12.70 8.20
C VAL A 147 -4.80 -12.33 8.17
N ALA A 148 -5.51 -12.89 7.19
CA ALA A 148 -6.95 -12.70 7.03
C ALA A 148 -7.73 -13.73 7.86
N ARG A 149 -8.61 -13.28 8.76
CA ARG A 149 -9.41 -14.16 9.63
C ARG A 149 -10.57 -14.85 8.90
N ASN A 150 -11.09 -14.26 7.83
CA ASN A 150 -12.27 -14.73 7.10
C ASN A 150 -11.95 -15.25 5.68
N ARG A 151 -10.71 -15.72 5.45
CA ARG A 151 -10.32 -16.27 4.14
C ARG A 151 -10.97 -17.63 3.91
N ARG A 152 -11.88 -17.71 2.92
CA ARG A 152 -12.49 -18.98 2.47
C ARG A 152 -11.45 -19.87 1.78
N GLY A 153 -11.48 -21.17 2.09
CA GLY A 153 -10.65 -22.20 1.44
C GLY A 153 -9.22 -22.35 1.98
N GLY A 154 -8.87 -21.67 3.08
CA GLY A 154 -7.69 -21.99 3.89
C GLY A 154 -8.08 -22.78 5.15
N ARG A 155 -7.10 -23.11 6.01
CA ARG A 155 -7.38 -23.49 7.41
C ARG A 155 -8.05 -22.31 8.11
N ALA A 156 -9.37 -22.21 7.99
CA ALA A 156 -10.18 -21.07 8.40
C ALA A 156 -10.13 -20.85 9.93
N ASP A 157 -9.70 -21.86 10.67
CA ASP A 157 -9.55 -21.93 12.11
C ASP A 157 -8.17 -21.48 12.61
N GLN A 158 -7.20 -21.23 11.74
CA GLN A 158 -5.82 -20.97 12.16
C GLN A 158 -5.23 -19.75 11.43
N SER A 159 -5.54 -18.57 11.95
CA SER A 159 -4.85 -17.33 11.57
C SER A 159 -3.40 -17.40 12.05
N ARG A 160 -2.49 -17.88 11.18
CA ARG A 160 -1.06 -18.03 11.46
C ARG A 160 -0.22 -17.08 10.62
N PHE A 161 0.79 -16.49 11.24
CA PHE A 161 1.81 -15.70 10.57
C PHE A 161 2.96 -16.59 10.14
N LYS A 162 3.35 -16.49 8.87
CA LYS A 162 4.53 -17.18 8.36
C LYS A 162 5.77 -16.33 8.60
N ILE A 163 6.76 -16.92 9.26
CA ILE A 163 8.04 -16.29 9.55
C ILE A 163 9.14 -17.17 8.96
N TRP A 164 10.13 -16.54 8.34
CA TRP A 164 11.27 -17.23 7.73
C TRP A 164 12.54 -16.98 8.54
N ARG A 165 13.36 -18.02 8.75
CA ARG A 165 14.50 -17.98 9.67
C ARG A 165 15.56 -16.96 9.28
N ASP A 166 15.87 -16.87 8.00
CA ASP A 166 16.82 -15.91 7.42
C ASP A 166 16.36 -14.47 7.63
N GLN A 167 15.10 -14.16 7.30
CA GLN A 167 14.52 -12.83 7.49
C GLN A 167 14.47 -12.45 8.97
N HIS A 168 14.07 -13.40 9.83
CA HIS A 168 14.03 -13.19 11.27
C HIS A 168 15.41 -12.91 11.85
N ALA A 169 16.43 -13.67 11.45
CA ALA A 169 17.80 -13.48 11.89
C ALA A 169 18.33 -12.10 11.46
N ALA A 170 18.08 -11.69 10.22
CA ALA A 170 18.45 -10.37 9.72
C ALA A 170 17.77 -9.24 10.52
N LEU A 171 16.46 -9.35 10.71
CA LEU A 171 15.67 -8.35 11.44
C LEU A 171 16.10 -8.25 12.91
N ALA A 172 16.29 -9.40 13.60
CA ALA A 172 16.74 -9.44 14.99
C ALA A 172 18.15 -8.87 15.17
N LYS A 173 19.07 -9.21 14.25
CA LYS A 173 20.45 -8.68 14.26
C LYS A 173 20.49 -7.15 14.10
N ALA A 174 19.58 -6.60 13.32
CA ALA A 174 19.42 -5.16 13.14
C ALA A 174 18.57 -4.49 14.25
N ASN A 175 18.28 -5.20 15.35
CA ASN A 175 17.39 -4.72 16.43
C ASN A 175 16.01 -4.26 15.92
N GLY A 176 15.53 -4.83 14.82
CA GLY A 176 14.24 -4.52 14.21
C GLY A 176 13.07 -5.19 14.92
N TYR A 177 11.87 -4.91 14.42
CA TYR A 177 10.64 -5.46 14.98
C TYR A 177 9.62 -5.83 13.90
N TYR A 178 8.70 -6.71 14.27
CA TYR A 178 7.56 -7.06 13.44
C TYR A 178 6.38 -6.15 13.74
N VAL A 179 5.57 -5.85 12.73
CA VAL A 179 4.17 -5.45 12.91
C VAL A 179 3.27 -6.61 12.47
N PHE A 180 2.55 -7.18 13.42
CA PHE A 180 1.58 -8.24 13.16
C PHE A 180 0.18 -7.65 13.00
N VAL A 181 -0.56 -8.08 11.98
CA VAL A 181 -1.91 -7.59 11.68
C VAL A 181 -2.88 -8.73 11.42
N VAL A 182 -3.98 -8.77 12.18
CA VAL A 182 -5.15 -9.58 11.87
C VAL A 182 -6.20 -8.70 11.23
N TYR A 183 -6.72 -9.12 10.08
CA TYR A 183 -7.71 -8.36 9.34
C TYR A 183 -8.85 -9.22 8.80
N GLN A 184 -9.96 -8.56 8.46
CA GLN A 184 -11.08 -9.14 7.73
C GLN A 184 -11.10 -8.58 6.30
N LEU A 185 -11.29 -9.46 5.34
CA LEU A 185 -11.58 -9.11 3.96
C LEU A 185 -12.98 -8.49 3.90
N GLN A 186 -13.08 -7.36 3.21
CA GLN A 186 -14.33 -6.66 2.90
C GLN A 186 -14.47 -6.57 1.37
N ALA A 187 -15.68 -6.28 0.87
CA ALA A 187 -15.93 -6.18 -0.58
C ALA A 187 -15.07 -5.08 -1.25
N ASP A 188 -14.78 -4.00 -0.53
CA ASP A 188 -14.08 -2.80 -0.99
C ASP A 188 -12.70 -2.59 -0.33
N GLY A 189 -12.27 -3.51 0.54
CA GLY A 189 -10.99 -3.37 1.21
C GLY A 189 -10.77 -4.34 2.36
N ILE A 190 -10.26 -3.80 3.47
CA ILE A 190 -9.92 -4.55 4.68
C ILE A 190 -10.50 -3.84 5.89
N ARG A 191 -10.75 -4.61 6.95
CA ARG A 191 -10.95 -4.09 8.30
C ARG A 191 -9.91 -4.73 9.22
N VAL A 192 -8.99 -3.94 9.75
CA VAL A 192 -8.05 -4.43 10.77
C VAL A 192 -8.83 -4.67 12.07
N THR A 193 -8.62 -5.83 12.68
CA THR A 193 -9.24 -6.20 13.97
C THR A 193 -8.25 -6.14 15.12
N ASN A 194 -6.99 -6.53 14.86
CA ASN A 194 -5.92 -6.51 15.85
C ASN A 194 -4.61 -6.15 15.15
N SER A 195 -3.76 -5.37 15.83
CA SER A 195 -2.38 -5.15 15.42
C SER A 195 -1.48 -4.91 16.63
N ARG A 196 -0.22 -5.31 16.53
CA ARG A 196 0.82 -4.99 17.52
C ARG A 196 2.21 -5.02 16.91
N SER A 197 3.12 -4.26 17.49
CA SER A 197 4.55 -4.36 17.23
C SER A 197 5.22 -5.32 18.23
N VAL A 198 6.21 -6.09 17.77
CA VAL A 198 6.99 -7.02 18.62
C VAL A 198 8.44 -7.04 18.19
N ARG A 199 9.37 -6.82 19.14
CA ARG A 199 10.81 -6.90 18.86
C ARG A 199 11.15 -8.29 18.32
N ALA A 200 11.88 -8.36 17.23
CA ALA A 200 12.23 -9.64 16.61
C ALA A 200 12.97 -10.55 17.59
N GLY A 201 13.99 -10.04 18.28
CA GLY A 201 14.74 -10.81 19.28
C GLY A 201 13.97 -11.21 20.54
N SER A 202 12.71 -10.80 20.70
CA SER A 202 11.85 -11.21 21.82
C SER A 202 10.90 -12.36 21.48
N LEU A 203 10.79 -12.73 20.20
CA LEU A 203 9.96 -13.86 19.78
C LEU A 203 10.70 -15.16 20.05
N ASN A 204 10.05 -16.08 20.75
CA ASN A 204 10.47 -17.47 20.78
C ASN A 204 9.84 -18.17 19.57
N ILE A 205 10.65 -18.75 18.69
CA ILE A 205 10.19 -19.30 17.42
C ILE A 205 10.63 -20.75 17.28
N ASP A 206 9.64 -21.63 17.15
CA ASP A 206 9.84 -23.04 16.82
C ASP A 206 9.91 -23.21 15.30
N TRP A 207 11.13 -23.28 14.79
CA TRP A 207 11.41 -23.50 13.38
C TRP A 207 11.06 -24.93 12.97
N TYR A 208 10.40 -25.08 11.82
CA TYR A 208 10.27 -26.37 11.15
C TYR A 208 10.96 -26.30 9.79
N GLY A 209 11.30 -27.49 9.26
CA GLY A 209 12.26 -27.69 8.17
C GLY A 209 12.09 -26.81 6.94
N GLU A 210 13.11 -26.81 6.09
CA GLU A 210 13.17 -25.96 4.90
C GLU A 210 11.91 -26.05 4.04
N THR A 211 11.33 -24.89 3.71
CA THR A 211 10.17 -24.84 2.82
C THR A 211 10.51 -24.15 1.50
N GLN A 212 10.06 -24.78 0.42
CA GLN A 212 10.21 -24.26 -0.93
C GLN A 212 9.15 -23.18 -1.20
N PRO A 213 9.45 -22.15 -2.03
CA PRO A 213 10.63 -22.00 -2.87
C PRO A 213 11.81 -21.26 -2.20
N ARG A 214 11.68 -20.86 -0.92
CA ARG A 214 12.69 -20.01 -0.27
C ARG A 214 13.93 -20.81 0.15
N GLY A 215 13.78 -22.10 0.43
CA GLY A 215 14.89 -22.97 0.83
C GLY A 215 15.42 -22.66 2.23
N THR A 216 14.62 -22.00 3.07
CA THR A 216 14.96 -21.70 4.46
C THR A 216 13.90 -22.26 5.40
N GLU A 217 14.26 -22.49 6.65
CA GLU A 217 13.29 -22.92 7.67
C GLU A 217 12.20 -21.86 7.85
N GLN A 218 10.99 -22.36 8.09
CA GLN A 218 9.81 -21.55 8.31
C GLN A 218 9.23 -21.85 9.69
N ALA A 219 8.56 -20.88 10.26
CA ALA A 219 7.72 -21.06 11.43
C ALA A 219 6.32 -20.50 11.17
N GLU A 220 5.34 -21.00 11.90
CA GLU A 220 3.97 -20.52 11.87
C GLU A 220 3.54 -20.10 13.28
N LEU A 221 3.43 -18.78 13.49
CA LEU A 221 3.03 -18.21 14.77
C LEU A 221 1.51 -17.99 14.80
N PRO A 222 0.74 -18.64 15.69
CA PRO A 222 -0.68 -18.38 15.84
C PRO A 222 -0.96 -16.95 16.27
N ALA A 223 -1.98 -16.33 15.68
CA ALA A 223 -2.43 -15.01 16.12
C ALA A 223 -2.88 -15.00 17.60
N SER A 224 -3.40 -16.12 18.12
CA SER A 224 -3.82 -16.25 19.53
C SER A 224 -2.66 -16.23 20.54
N GLU A 225 -1.41 -16.42 20.09
CA GLU A 225 -0.24 -16.27 20.95
C GLU A 225 0.26 -14.81 20.99
N LEU A 226 -0.23 -13.98 20.06
CA LEU A 226 0.11 -12.57 19.93
C LEU A 226 -0.97 -11.63 20.47
N PHE A 227 -2.24 -12.05 20.54
CA PHE A 227 -3.38 -11.22 20.92
C PHE A 227 -4.30 -11.96 21.87
#